data_AF-A0A1E2RXL5-F1
#
_entry.id   AF-A0A1E2RXL5-F1
#
_cell.length_a   1.000
_cell.length_b   1.000
_cell.length_c   1.000
_cell.angle_alpha   90.00
_cell.angle_beta   90.00
_cell.angle_gamma   90.00
#
_symmetry.space_group_name_H-M   'P 1'
#
loop_
_entity.id
_entity.type
_entity.pdbx_description
1 polymer ?
#
loop_
_entity_poly.entity_id
_entity_poly.type
_entity_poly.pdbx_seq_one_letter_code
_entity_poly.pdbx_strand_id
1 'polypeptide(L)'
;MKALAESAQVTDGPNDKGEMFKRPGRPSDRFPAPFPNEEAARAANGGSHPPDLSVIAKAREGGPDYIYSVLTGYKDKPGDMEMAPGMHYNTAFPGHQIAMPPPLADGVVPYTDDTEQTVDNYAKDVSAFLMWTAEPKLEQRHMLGHRVIIFLFVFAIIMFLAKKAVWKRVNKDHPPTEA
;
A
#
# COMPACT_ATOMS: atom_id res chain seq x y z
N MET A 1 -0.30 -4.14 -20.97
CA MET A 1 -1.64 -4.00 -20.33
C MET A 1 -2.74 -4.75 -21.08
N LYS A 2 -2.99 -4.52 -22.38
CA LYS A 2 -4.05 -5.22 -23.12
C LYS A 2 -3.94 -6.76 -23.06
N ALA A 3 -2.76 -7.31 -23.33
CA ALA A 3 -2.52 -8.76 -23.24
C ALA A 3 -2.72 -9.35 -21.83
N LEU A 4 -2.40 -8.59 -20.78
CA LEU A 4 -2.63 -9.01 -19.39
C LEU A 4 -4.11 -8.93 -19.00
N ALA A 5 -4.87 -7.99 -19.56
CA ALA A 5 -6.30 -7.89 -19.31
C ALA A 5 -7.06 -9.04 -20.01
N GLU A 6 -6.65 -9.39 -21.23
CA GLU A 6 -7.29 -10.44 -22.03
C GLU A 6 -7.11 -11.85 -21.45
N SER A 7 -6.12 -12.08 -20.58
CA SER A 7 -5.92 -13.38 -19.91
C SER A 7 -6.99 -13.67 -18.84
N ALA A 8 -7.66 -12.64 -18.33
CA ALA A 8 -8.72 -12.79 -17.33
C ALA A 8 -10.10 -12.87 -17.99
N GLN A 9 -10.99 -13.71 -17.43
CA GLN A 9 -12.40 -13.73 -17.83
C GLN A 9 -13.24 -12.83 -16.92
N VAL A 10 -13.96 -11.90 -17.52
CA VAL A 10 -14.86 -10.96 -16.83
C VAL A 10 -16.30 -11.31 -17.18
N THR A 11 -17.17 -11.34 -16.17
CA THR A 11 -18.62 -11.46 -16.39
C THR A 11 -19.17 -10.12 -16.89
N ASP A 12 -19.92 -10.14 -17.99
CA ASP A 12 -20.57 -8.98 -18.61
C ASP A 12 -22.02 -9.34 -18.97
N GLY A 13 -22.83 -8.35 -19.33
CA GLY A 13 -24.23 -8.53 -19.73
C GLY A 13 -25.22 -7.62 -19.00
N PRO A 14 -26.53 -7.82 -19.22
CA PRO A 14 -27.12 -8.92 -19.99
C PRO A 14 -27.03 -8.75 -21.52
N ASN A 15 -27.02 -9.86 -22.25
CA ASN A 15 -27.17 -9.89 -23.72
C ASN A 15 -28.65 -9.72 -24.15
N ASP A 16 -28.93 -9.78 -25.45
CA ASP A 16 -30.29 -9.65 -26.01
C ASP A 16 -31.30 -10.71 -25.51
N LYS A 17 -30.81 -11.77 -24.83
CA LYS A 17 -31.63 -12.82 -24.20
C LYS A 17 -31.77 -12.67 -22.69
N GLY A 18 -31.20 -11.62 -22.10
CA GLY A 18 -31.21 -11.41 -20.64
C GLY A 18 -30.13 -12.22 -19.89
N GLU A 19 -29.21 -12.87 -20.59
CA GLU A 19 -28.19 -13.74 -19.99
C GLU A 19 -26.87 -13.00 -19.77
N MET A 20 -26.22 -13.25 -18.64
CA MET A 20 -24.84 -12.82 -18.39
C MET A 20 -23.86 -13.74 -19.11
N PHE A 21 -22.81 -13.19 -19.71
CA PHE A 21 -21.80 -13.96 -20.43
C PHE A 21 -20.38 -13.64 -19.94
N LYS A 22 -19.41 -14.51 -20.26
CA LYS A 22 -17.99 -14.28 -19.98
C LYS A 22 -17.30 -13.72 -21.23
N ARG A 23 -16.47 -12.71 -21.04
CA ARG A 23 -15.62 -12.17 -22.10
C ARG A 23 -14.17 -12.01 -21.63
N PRO A 24 -13.20 -11.96 -22.56
CA PRO A 24 -11.86 -11.48 -22.25
C PRO A 24 -11.90 -10.10 -21.60
N GLY A 25 -11.04 -9.88 -20.62
CA GLY A 25 -10.91 -8.60 -19.95
C GLY A 25 -10.37 -7.51 -20.88
N ARG A 26 -10.72 -6.26 -20.56
CA ARG A 26 -10.25 -5.05 -21.23
C ARG A 26 -9.47 -4.19 -20.24
N PRO A 27 -8.58 -3.30 -20.69
CA PRO A 27 -7.80 -2.43 -19.79
C PRO A 27 -8.63 -1.53 -18.86
N SER A 28 -9.91 -1.28 -19.19
CA SER A 28 -10.84 -0.52 -18.36
C SER A 28 -11.47 -1.33 -17.23
N ASP A 29 -11.41 -2.67 -17.29
CA ASP A 29 -11.98 -3.53 -16.26
C ASP A 29 -11.12 -3.49 -14.99
N ARG A 30 -11.79 -3.63 -13.85
CA ARG A 30 -11.10 -3.80 -12.56
C ARG A 30 -10.50 -5.20 -12.48
N PHE A 31 -9.55 -5.37 -11.55
CA PHE A 31 -9.07 -6.70 -11.22
C PHE A 31 -10.23 -7.57 -10.71
N PRO A 32 -10.37 -8.80 -11.22
CA PRO A 32 -11.43 -9.70 -10.82
C PRO A 32 -11.24 -10.13 -9.36
N ALA A 33 -12.31 -10.13 -8.58
CA ALA A 33 -12.28 -10.64 -7.21
C ALA A 33 -12.12 -12.17 -7.23
N PRO A 34 -11.29 -12.74 -6.32
CA PRO A 34 -11.09 -14.19 -6.24
C PRO A 34 -12.33 -14.91 -5.69
N PHE A 35 -13.16 -14.22 -4.91
CA PHE A 35 -14.38 -14.74 -4.32
C PHE A 35 -15.58 -13.85 -4.68
N PRO A 36 -16.78 -14.42 -4.85
CA PRO A 36 -17.98 -13.64 -5.17
C PRO A 36 -18.48 -12.79 -4.01
N ASN A 37 -18.21 -13.21 -2.77
CA ASN A 37 -18.61 -12.53 -1.54
C ASN A 37 -17.72 -12.93 -0.35
N GLU A 38 -17.90 -12.24 0.77
CA GLU A 38 -17.14 -12.44 2.00
C GLU A 38 -17.34 -13.85 2.60
N GLU A 39 -18.57 -14.36 2.61
CA GLU A 39 -18.88 -15.69 3.16
C GLU A 39 -18.16 -16.80 2.41
N ALA A 40 -18.12 -16.72 1.07
CA ALA A 40 -17.36 -17.66 0.25
C ALA A 40 -15.86 -17.58 0.53
N ALA A 41 -15.33 -16.37 0.74
CA ALA A 41 -13.94 -16.18 1.11
C ALA A 41 -13.62 -16.79 2.49
N ARG A 42 -14.50 -16.58 3.49
CA ARG A 42 -14.34 -17.18 4.83
C ARG A 42 -14.42 -18.70 4.79
N ALA A 43 -15.39 -19.25 4.06
CA ALA A 43 -15.53 -20.69 3.90
C ALA A 43 -14.28 -21.34 3.28
N ALA A 44 -13.68 -20.69 2.28
CA ALA A 44 -12.47 -21.18 1.63
C ALA A 44 -11.19 -21.06 2.49
N ASN A 45 -11.16 -20.16 3.47
CA ASN A 45 -9.97 -19.84 4.28
C ASN A 45 -10.17 -20.15 5.78
N GLY A 46 -10.96 -21.18 6.11
CA GLY A 46 -11.11 -21.65 7.50
C GLY A 46 -11.74 -20.63 8.46
N GLY A 47 -12.68 -19.82 7.95
CA GLY A 47 -13.38 -18.76 8.70
C GLY A 47 -12.72 -17.38 8.64
N SER A 48 -11.47 -17.31 8.15
CA SER A 48 -10.73 -16.06 8.01
C SER A 48 -11.10 -15.32 6.73
N HIS A 49 -11.22 -14.00 6.79
CA HIS A 49 -11.49 -13.17 5.61
C HIS A 49 -10.20 -12.50 5.12
N PRO A 50 -9.69 -12.84 3.94
CA PRO A 50 -8.56 -12.13 3.34
C PRO A 50 -8.94 -10.66 3.08
N PRO A 51 -8.18 -9.69 3.60
CA PRO A 51 -8.50 -8.28 3.40
C PRO A 51 -8.27 -7.85 1.94
N ASP A 52 -9.02 -6.85 1.48
CA ASP A 52 -8.73 -6.19 0.20
C ASP A 52 -7.37 -5.50 0.24
N LEU A 53 -6.55 -5.71 -0.79
CA LEU A 53 -5.17 -5.24 -0.84
C LEU A 53 -5.02 -3.86 -1.50
N SER A 54 -6.10 -3.25 -1.99
CA SER A 54 -6.02 -1.98 -2.75
C SER A 54 -5.40 -0.84 -1.93
N VAL A 55 -5.64 -0.85 -0.61
CA VAL A 55 -5.17 0.21 0.31
C VAL A 55 -4.42 -0.34 1.51
N ILE A 56 -3.99 -1.60 1.47
CA ILE A 56 -3.44 -2.29 2.64
C ILE A 56 -2.17 -1.61 3.19
N ALA A 57 -1.33 -1.07 2.32
CA ALA A 57 -0.13 -0.31 2.70
C ALA A 57 -0.43 1.01 3.43
N LYS A 58 -1.66 1.52 3.37
CA LYS A 58 -2.10 2.70 4.15
C LYS A 58 -2.99 2.32 5.32
N ALA A 59 -3.61 1.14 5.28
CA ALA A 59 -4.50 0.63 6.31
C ALA A 59 -3.76 -0.08 7.46
N ARG A 60 -2.44 -0.22 7.36
CA ARG A 60 -1.57 -0.82 8.39
C ARG A 60 -0.46 0.15 8.76
N GLU A 61 -0.15 0.18 10.05
CA GLU A 61 0.98 0.92 10.56
C GLU A 61 2.29 0.34 9.98
N GLY A 62 3.27 1.20 9.68
CA GLY A 62 4.50 0.81 8.98
C GLY A 62 4.34 0.63 7.46
N GLY A 63 3.12 0.59 6.94
CA GLY A 63 2.81 0.56 5.51
C GLY A 63 3.55 -0.52 4.71
N PRO A 64 4.33 -0.16 3.66
CA PRO A 64 5.05 -1.17 2.87
C PRO A 64 6.06 -1.98 3.69
N ASP A 65 6.69 -1.40 4.71
CA ASP A 65 7.67 -2.10 5.55
C ASP A 65 7.01 -3.19 6.40
N TYR A 66 5.77 -2.93 6.86
CA TYR A 66 4.98 -3.95 7.55
C TYR A 66 4.63 -5.12 6.62
N ILE A 67 4.22 -4.83 5.38
CA ILE A 67 3.90 -5.87 4.40
C ILE A 67 5.13 -6.73 4.11
N TYR A 68 6.28 -6.10 3.86
CA TYR A 68 7.54 -6.78 3.64
C TYR A 68 7.91 -7.68 4.84
N SER A 69 7.77 -7.16 6.06
CA SER A 69 8.07 -7.89 7.29
C SER A 69 7.12 -9.07 7.51
N VAL A 70 5.85 -8.94 7.14
CA VAL A 70 4.88 -10.06 7.19
C VAL A 70 5.24 -11.12 6.15
N LEU A 71 5.56 -10.73 4.91
CA LEU A 71 5.87 -11.68 3.84
C LEU A 71 7.17 -12.46 4.10
N THR A 72 8.16 -11.84 4.73
CA THR A 72 9.46 -12.46 5.08
C THR A 72 9.51 -13.06 6.48
N GLY A 73 8.53 -12.75 7.33
CA GLY A 73 8.54 -13.05 8.77
C GLY A 73 8.04 -14.44 9.17
N TYR A 74 7.78 -15.33 8.22
CA TYR A 74 7.35 -16.71 8.49
C TYR A 74 8.51 -17.54 9.04
N LYS A 75 8.33 -18.12 10.23
CA LYS A 75 9.34 -18.93 10.92
C LYS A 75 8.67 -20.07 11.70
N ASP A 76 9.48 -21.00 12.19
CA ASP A 76 9.02 -21.97 13.17
C ASP A 76 8.68 -21.28 14.49
N LYS A 77 7.63 -21.78 15.15
CA LYS A 77 7.18 -21.24 16.44
C LYS A 77 8.28 -21.43 17.50
N PRO A 78 8.54 -20.44 18.37
CA PRO A 78 9.51 -20.57 19.42
C PRO A 78 8.98 -21.45 20.57
N GLY A 79 9.75 -22.47 20.96
CA GLY A 79 9.48 -23.31 22.12
C GLY A 79 8.07 -23.94 22.14
N ASP A 80 7.46 -23.91 23.32
CA ASP A 80 6.15 -24.53 23.59
C ASP A 80 4.96 -23.61 23.30
N MET A 81 5.14 -22.55 22.50
CA MET A 81 4.03 -21.67 22.10
C MET A 81 2.90 -22.52 21.49
N GLU A 82 1.71 -22.43 22.09
CA GLU A 82 0.50 -23.03 21.55
C GLU A 82 -0.06 -22.14 20.44
N MET A 83 -0.34 -22.74 19.29
CA MET A 83 -0.98 -22.06 18.16
C MET A 83 -2.39 -22.60 17.98
N ALA A 84 -3.33 -21.72 17.64
CA ALA A 84 -4.67 -22.16 17.26
C ALA A 84 -4.60 -23.02 15.98
N PRO A 85 -5.51 -24.00 15.82
CA PRO A 85 -5.53 -24.85 14.64
C PRO A 85 -5.63 -24.02 13.34
N GLY A 86 -4.77 -24.31 12.37
CA GLY A 86 -4.73 -23.61 11.08
C GLY A 86 -4.03 -22.25 11.09
N MET A 87 -3.45 -21.83 12.22
CA MET A 87 -2.63 -20.61 12.29
C MET A 87 -1.14 -20.92 12.04
N HIS A 88 -0.45 -19.95 11.47
CA HIS A 88 0.98 -19.97 11.19
C HIS A 88 1.72 -18.93 12.02
N TYR A 89 2.96 -19.25 12.40
CA TYR A 89 3.78 -18.32 13.16
C TYR A 89 4.41 -17.27 12.25
N ASN A 90 4.26 -16.00 12.63
CA ASN A 90 4.85 -14.87 11.91
C ASN A 90 5.40 -13.81 12.88
N THR A 91 6.65 -13.41 12.72
CA THR A 91 7.29 -12.49 13.67
C THR A 91 6.75 -11.07 13.62
N ALA A 92 6.23 -10.62 12.47
CA ALA A 92 5.74 -9.26 12.27
C ALA A 92 4.23 -9.12 12.50
N PHE A 93 3.47 -10.22 12.43
CA PHE A 93 2.04 -10.18 12.63
C PHE A 93 1.68 -9.96 14.12
N PRO A 94 0.73 -9.06 14.44
CA PRO A 94 0.29 -8.86 15.82
C PRO A 94 -0.22 -10.15 16.46
N GLY A 95 0.34 -10.52 17.62
CA GLY A 95 0.01 -11.78 18.29
C GLY A 95 0.70 -13.02 17.70
N HIS A 96 1.55 -12.84 16.69
CA HIS A 96 2.38 -13.86 16.05
C HIS A 96 1.67 -15.07 15.43
N GLN A 97 0.34 -15.02 15.32
CA GLN A 97 -0.49 -16.08 14.73
C GLN A 97 -1.30 -15.51 13.57
N ILE A 98 -1.02 -15.99 12.36
CA ILE A 98 -1.68 -15.55 11.13
C ILE A 98 -2.34 -16.74 10.42
N ALA A 99 -3.57 -16.56 9.95
CA ALA A 99 -4.29 -17.62 9.22
C ALA A 99 -3.78 -17.84 7.78
N MET A 100 -2.90 -16.93 7.30
CA MET A 100 -2.31 -17.00 5.97
C MET A 100 -1.07 -17.90 6.00
N PRO A 101 -1.00 -18.98 5.20
CA PRO A 101 0.23 -19.76 5.03
C PRO A 101 1.32 -18.92 4.35
N PRO A 102 2.61 -19.31 4.42
CA PRO A 102 3.69 -18.60 3.74
C PRO A 102 3.39 -18.52 2.22
N PRO A 103 3.15 -17.32 1.67
CA PRO A 103 2.68 -17.19 0.28
C PRO A 103 3.82 -17.15 -0.74
N LEU A 104 5.06 -16.98 -0.29
CA LEU A 104 6.24 -16.84 -1.13
C LEU A 104 7.24 -17.96 -0.83
N ALA A 105 7.93 -18.42 -1.87
CA ALA A 105 9.09 -19.28 -1.78
C ALA A 105 10.09 -18.90 -2.88
N ASP A 106 11.35 -19.27 -2.74
CA ASP A 106 12.37 -18.98 -3.75
C ASP A 106 12.04 -19.72 -5.07
N GLY A 107 12.29 -19.08 -6.21
CA GLY A 107 12.15 -19.69 -7.54
C GLY A 107 10.72 -19.89 -8.06
N VAL A 108 9.70 -19.36 -7.38
CA VAL A 108 8.28 -19.62 -7.76
C VAL A 108 7.79 -18.84 -8.98
N VAL A 109 8.31 -17.63 -9.23
CA VAL A 109 7.86 -16.74 -10.31
C VAL A 109 9.07 -16.20 -11.07
N PRO A 110 9.25 -16.53 -12.35
CA PRO A 110 10.34 -15.98 -13.13
C PRO A 110 10.17 -14.47 -13.36
N TYR A 111 11.21 -13.71 -13.05
CA TYR A 111 11.34 -12.32 -13.45
C TYR A 111 11.65 -12.19 -14.94
N THR A 112 11.30 -11.04 -15.51
CA THR A 112 11.59 -10.71 -16.91
C THR A 112 12.94 -10.00 -17.10
N ASP A 113 13.63 -9.65 -16.02
CA ASP A 113 14.76 -8.72 -16.01
C ASP A 113 16.00 -9.25 -15.26
N ASP A 114 16.27 -10.56 -15.34
CA ASP A 114 17.42 -11.24 -14.71
C ASP A 114 17.54 -11.08 -13.18
N THR A 115 16.52 -10.50 -12.52
CA THR A 115 16.46 -10.38 -11.06
C THR A 115 16.42 -11.76 -10.40
N GLU A 116 17.19 -11.92 -9.32
CA GLU A 116 17.20 -13.15 -8.54
C GLU A 116 15.82 -13.44 -7.93
N GLN A 117 15.36 -14.68 -8.09
CA GLN A 117 14.04 -15.15 -7.69
C GLN A 117 14.00 -15.53 -6.19
N THR A 118 14.24 -14.56 -5.31
CA THR A 118 14.27 -14.76 -3.86
C THR A 118 13.02 -14.22 -3.18
N VAL A 119 12.63 -14.80 -2.04
CA VAL A 119 11.54 -14.28 -1.19
C VAL A 119 11.75 -12.82 -0.82
N ASP A 120 13.00 -12.41 -0.59
CA ASP A 120 13.35 -11.03 -0.27
C ASP A 120 13.01 -10.06 -1.42
N ASN A 121 13.39 -10.41 -2.66
CA ASN A 121 13.09 -9.61 -3.84
C ASN A 121 11.58 -9.58 -4.11
N TYR A 122 10.90 -10.73 -4.05
CA TYR A 122 9.44 -10.78 -4.20
C TYR A 122 8.74 -9.92 -3.16
N ALA A 123 9.15 -10.00 -1.90
CA ALA A 123 8.52 -9.23 -0.82
C ALA A 123 8.75 -7.73 -1.01
N LYS A 124 9.93 -7.29 -1.46
CA LYS A 124 10.22 -5.88 -1.79
C LYS A 124 9.32 -5.39 -2.92
N ASP A 125 9.24 -6.14 -4.01
CA ASP A 125 8.48 -5.74 -5.19
C ASP A 125 6.98 -5.72 -4.93
N VAL A 126 6.44 -6.75 -4.26
CA VAL A 126 5.03 -6.80 -3.87
C VAL A 126 4.68 -5.65 -2.94
N SER A 127 5.54 -5.35 -1.96
CA SER A 127 5.30 -4.25 -1.01
C SER A 127 5.35 -2.88 -1.70
N ALA A 128 6.30 -2.69 -2.63
CA ALA A 128 6.38 -1.48 -3.45
C ALA A 128 5.15 -1.32 -4.36
N PHE A 129 4.72 -2.41 -5.01
CA PHE A 129 3.50 -2.43 -5.81
C PHE A 129 2.27 -2.08 -4.98
N LEU A 130 2.12 -2.65 -3.79
CA LEU A 130 0.99 -2.37 -2.89
C LEU A 130 1.02 -0.95 -2.31
N MET A 131 2.20 -0.34 -2.17
CA MET A 131 2.29 1.08 -1.83
C MET A 131 1.83 1.94 -3.01
N TRP A 132 2.21 1.59 -4.23
CA TRP A 132 1.76 2.29 -5.42
C TRP A 132 0.24 2.16 -5.64
N THR A 133 -0.36 0.99 -5.42
CA THR A 133 -1.82 0.82 -5.51
C THR A 133 -2.55 1.67 -4.46
N ALA A 134 -2.00 1.76 -3.25
CA ALA A 134 -2.56 2.56 -2.17
C ALA A 134 -2.37 4.08 -2.38
N GLU A 135 -1.30 4.50 -3.06
CA GLU A 135 -0.99 5.90 -3.34
C GLU A 135 -0.43 6.14 -4.77
N PRO A 136 -1.26 6.06 -5.82
CA PRO A 136 -0.80 6.18 -7.21
C PRO A 136 -0.31 7.58 -7.58
N LYS A 137 -0.57 8.58 -6.72
CA LYS A 137 -0.14 9.99 -6.89
C LYS A 137 1.08 10.35 -6.04
N LEU A 138 1.75 9.36 -5.44
CA LEU A 138 2.88 9.59 -4.52
C LEU A 138 3.96 10.44 -5.18
N GLU A 139 4.45 10.05 -6.36
CA GLU A 139 5.51 10.78 -7.07
C GLU A 139 5.11 12.24 -7.35
N GLN A 140 3.90 12.44 -7.89
CA GLN A 140 3.39 13.78 -8.19
C GLN A 140 3.28 14.65 -6.91
N ARG A 141 2.83 14.05 -5.80
CA ARG A 141 2.74 14.72 -4.49
C ARG A 141 4.12 15.12 -3.99
N HIS A 142 5.11 14.25 -4.07
CA HIS A 142 6.47 14.53 -3.60
C HIS A 142 7.15 15.61 -4.45
N MET A 143 7.03 15.52 -5.78
CA MET A 143 7.56 16.53 -6.70
C MET A 143 6.95 17.92 -6.44
N LEU A 144 5.62 17.99 -6.28
CA LEU A 144 4.93 19.26 -5.98
C LEU A 144 5.29 19.76 -4.58
N GLY A 145 5.29 18.88 -3.58
CA GLY A 145 5.62 19.21 -2.20
C GLY A 145 7.00 19.84 -2.07
N HIS A 146 8.02 19.27 -2.72
CA HIS A 146 9.37 19.83 -2.71
C HIS A 146 9.42 21.27 -3.24
N ARG A 147 8.73 21.54 -4.37
CA ARG A 147 8.62 22.89 -4.94
C ARG A 147 7.92 23.86 -3.98
N VAL A 148 6.84 23.41 -3.34
CA VAL A 148 6.08 24.23 -2.38
C VAL A 148 6.92 24.56 -1.14
N ILE A 149 7.68 23.61 -0.61
CA ILE A 149 8.54 23.85 0.57
C ILE A 149 9.63 24.89 0.27
N ILE A 150 10.28 24.82 -0.90
CA ILE A 150 11.25 25.83 -1.33
C ILE A 150 10.60 27.21 -1.42
N PHE A 151 9.42 27.29 -2.05
CA PHE A 151 8.66 28.54 -2.14
C PHE A 151 8.33 29.11 -0.76
N LEU A 152 7.81 28.28 0.15
CA LEU A 152 7.44 28.69 1.51
C LEU A 152 8.65 29.15 2.32
N PHE A 153 9.82 28.52 2.14
CA PHE A 153 11.06 28.93 2.80
C PHE A 153 11.50 30.33 2.37
N VAL A 154 11.53 30.59 1.05
CA VAL A 154 11.87 31.91 0.51
C VAL A 154 10.84 32.95 0.93
N PHE A 155 9.55 32.61 0.83
CA PHE A 155 8.46 33.49 1.24
C PHE A 155 8.53 33.84 2.73
N ALA A 156 8.86 32.88 3.60
CA ALA A 156 9.04 33.10 5.03
C ALA A 156 10.18 34.08 5.33
N ILE A 157 11.31 34.00 4.59
CA ILE A 157 12.42 34.95 4.72
C ILE A 157 11.96 36.36 4.32
N ILE A 158 11.28 36.50 3.19
CA ILE A 158 10.77 37.80 2.71
C ILE A 158 9.80 38.39 3.74
N MET A 159 8.86 37.59 4.24
CA MET A 159 7.91 38.01 5.28
C MET A 159 8.60 38.39 6.60
N PHE A 160 9.63 37.66 7.00
CA PHE A 160 10.42 37.99 8.19
C PHE A 160 11.14 39.34 8.04
N LEU A 161 11.76 39.59 6.88
CA LEU A 161 12.41 40.87 6.59
C LEU A 161 11.39 42.03 6.52
N ALA A 162 10.25 41.80 5.88
CA ALA A 162 9.15 42.78 5.82
C ALA A 162 8.64 43.12 7.24
N LYS A 163 8.40 42.11 8.08
CA LYS A 163 8.06 42.30 9.50
C LYS A 163 9.12 43.15 10.20
N LYS A 164 10.41 42.78 10.10
CA LYS A 164 11.50 43.51 10.75
C LYS A 164 11.56 44.97 10.28
N ALA A 165 11.32 45.24 9.00
CA ALA A 165 11.32 46.60 8.44
C ALA A 165 10.15 47.45 8.95
N VAL A 166 8.93 46.89 9.03
CA VAL A 166 7.75 47.59 9.56
C VAL A 166 7.90 47.88 11.05
N TRP A 167 8.29 46.89 11.84
CA TRP A 167 8.44 47.03 13.28
C TRP A 167 9.59 47.98 13.67
N LYS A 168 10.65 48.07 12.86
CA LYS A 168 11.70 49.08 13.05
C LYS A 168 11.17 50.52 12.96
N ARG A 169 10.18 50.78 12.08
CA ARG A 169 9.54 52.11 11.96
C ARG A 169 8.65 52.39 13.16
N VAL A 170 7.77 51.44 13.51
CA VAL A 170 6.87 51.56 14.67
C VAL A 170 7.66 51.84 15.95
N ASN A 171 8.72 51.08 16.22
CA ASN A 171 9.55 51.28 17.41
C ASN A 171 10.33 52.61 17.41
N LYS A 172 10.53 53.23 16.24
CA LYS A 172 11.18 54.55 16.14
C LYS A 172 10.20 55.67 16.46
N ASP A 173 8.96 55.55 16.00
CA ASP A 173 7.92 56.57 16.16
C ASP A 173 7.23 56.47 17.54
N HIS A 174 7.16 55.26 18.10
CA HIS A 174 6.64 54.98 19.44
C HIS A 174 7.58 53.97 20.16
N PRO A 175 8.57 54.45 20.94
CA PRO A 175 9.46 53.55 21.67
C PRO A 175 8.64 52.74 22.69
N PRO A 176 9.01 51.47 22.95
CA PRO A 176 8.31 50.66 23.93
C PRO A 176 8.39 51.34 25.31
N THR A 177 7.24 51.56 25.93
CA THR A 177 7.16 52.07 27.30
C THR A 177 7.81 51.04 28.22
N GLU A 178 8.85 51.44 28.96
CA GLU A 178 9.46 50.60 29.97
C GLU A 178 8.40 50.23 31.03
N ALA A 179 8.34 48.93 31.38
CA ALA A 179 7.50 48.40 32.45
C ALA A 179 8.31 48.30 33.74
#